data_AF-A0A523L398-F1
#
_entry.id   AF-A0A523L398-F1
#
_cell.length_a   1.000
_cell.length_b   1.000
_cell.length_c   1.000
_cell.angle_alpha   90.00
_cell.angle_beta   90.00
_cell.angle_gamma   90.00
#
_symmetry.space_group_name_H-M   'P 1'
#
loop_
_entity.id
_entity.type
_entity.pdbx_description
1 polymer ?
#
loop_
_entity_poly.entity_id
_entity_poly.type
_entity_poly.pdbx_seq_one_letter_code
_entity_poly.pdbx_strand_id
1 'polypeptide(L)' 'MDQNYRDATTRMEERGIQLDYIIGWQTAYLGHTEREEQLRNEAYEAGRTAGKANTLDNIEDWVD' A
#
# COMPACT_ATOMS: atom_id res chain seq x y z
N MET A 1 7.89 -14.16 2.75
CA MET A 1 7.16 -13.32 1.79
C MET A 1 7.10 -14.02 0.45
N ASP A 2 5.93 -13.97 -0.20
CA ASP A 2 5.74 -14.48 -1.56
C ASP A 2 6.30 -13.50 -2.61
N GLN A 3 6.31 -13.94 -3.87
CA GLN A 3 6.83 -13.15 -4.98
C GLN A 3 5.94 -11.94 -5.29
N ASN A 4 4.61 -12.11 -5.22
CA ASN A 4 3.64 -11.06 -5.50
C ASN A 4 3.83 -9.83 -4.60
N TYR A 5 4.04 -10.04 -3.30
CA TYR A 5 4.33 -8.97 -2.35
C TYR A 5 5.58 -8.18 -2.73
N ARG A 6 6.65 -8.89 -3.12
CA ARG A 6 7.94 -8.29 -3.46
C ARG A 6 7.81 -7.47 -4.74
N ASP A 7 7.26 -8.07 -5.79
CA ASP A 7 7.10 -7.42 -7.09
C ASP A 7 6.20 -6.18 -6.98
N ALA A 8 5.12 -6.27 -6.20
CA ALA A 8 4.22 -5.15 -5.95
C ALA A 8 4.91 -4.02 -5.18
N THR A 9 5.64 -4.35 -4.10
CA THR A 9 6.40 -3.36 -3.33
C THR A 9 7.44 -2.66 -4.19
N THR A 10 8.27 -3.44 -4.91
CA THR A 10 9.31 -2.89 -5.79
C THR A 10 8.70 -1.99 -6.87
N ARG A 11 7.60 -2.40 -7.49
CA ARG A 11 6.92 -1.57 -8.50
C ARG A 11 6.42 -0.25 -7.92
N MET A 12 5.87 -0.24 -6.71
CA MET A 12 5.41 1.01 -6.07
C MET A 12 6.60 1.92 -5.71
N GLU A 13 7.69 1.36 -5.18
CA GLU A 13 8.91 2.11 -4.86
C GLU A 13 9.56 2.73 -6.12
N GLU A 14 9.68 1.95 -7.20
CA GLU A 14 10.24 2.42 -8.48
C GLU A 14 9.39 3.52 -9.14
N ARG A 15 8.09 3.53 -8.87
CA ARG A 15 7.14 4.52 -9.40
C ARG A 15 7.04 5.78 -8.54
N GLY A 16 7.75 5.85 -7.41
CA GLY A 16 7.68 6.99 -6.50
C GLY A 16 6.30 7.14 -5.87
N ILE A 17 5.62 6.02 -5.59
CA ILE A 17 4.35 6.05 -4.88
C ILE A 17 4.57 6.50 -3.44
N GLN A 18 3.66 7.33 -2.94
CA GLN A 18 3.64 7.82 -1.57
C GLN A 18 3.87 6.71 -0.54
N LEU A 19 4.77 6.97 0.41
CA LEU A 19 5.17 6.00 1.42
C LEU A 19 3.98 5.48 2.25
N ASP A 20 3.04 6.34 2.61
CA ASP A 20 1.88 5.92 3.39
C ASP A 20 0.95 4.98 2.61
N TYR A 21 0.83 5.15 1.29
CA TYR A 21 0.13 4.20 0.42
C TYR A 21 0.83 2.84 0.44
N ILE A 22 2.16 2.82 0.26
CA ILE A 22 2.96 1.58 0.27
C ILE A 22 2.78 0.84 1.61
N ILE A 23 2.86 1.56 2.73
CA ILE A 23 2.71 0.92 4.05
C ILE A 23 1.27 0.44 4.27
N GLY A 24 0.27 1.20 3.84
CA GLY A 24 -1.13 0.76 3.83
C GLY A 24 -1.29 -0.56 3.09
N TRP A 25 -0.74 -0.64 1.87
CA TRP A 25 -0.79 -1.83 1.04
C TRP A 25 -0.10 -3.03 1.69
N GLN A 26 1.14 -2.86 2.15
CA GLN A 26 1.92 -3.93 2.77
C GLN A 26 1.28 -4.47 4.05
N THR A 27 0.81 -3.58 4.93
CA THR A 27 0.18 -3.99 6.20
C THR A 27 -1.14 -4.72 5.96
N ALA A 28 -1.93 -4.29 4.98
CA ALA A 28 -3.15 -4.98 4.59
C ALA A 28 -2.89 -6.35 3.96
N TYR A 29 -1.93 -6.45 3.03
CA TYR A 29 -1.53 -7.70 2.38
C TYR A 29 -1.10 -8.76 3.41
N LEU A 30 -0.38 -8.34 4.44
CA LEU A 30 0.12 -9.22 5.52
C LEU A 30 -0.91 -9.49 6.62
N GLY A 31 -2.12 -8.93 6.53
CA GLY A 31 -3.18 -9.12 7.52
C GLY A 31 -2.92 -8.44 8.86
N HIS A 32 -2.10 -7.37 8.88
CA HIS A 32 -1.89 -6.58 10.10
C HIS A 32 -3.12 -5.76 10.46
N THR A 33 -3.29 -5.53 11.77
CA THR A 33 -4.29 -4.60 12.30
C THR A 33 -4.04 -3.19 11.82
N GLU A 34 -5.10 -2.38 11.83
CA GLU A 34 -5.03 -0.98 11.44
C GLU A 34 -4.17 -0.18 12.42
N ARG A 35 -3.40 0.78 11.89
CA ARG A 35 -2.79 1.84 12.69
C ARG A 35 -3.87 2.60 13.48
N GLU A 36 -3.45 3.24 14.56
CA GLU A 36 -4.30 4.16 15.29
C GLU A 36 -4.88 5.23 14.37
N GLU A 37 -6.13 5.62 14.58
CA GLU A 37 -6.88 6.52 13.70
C GLU A 37 -6.15 7.83 13.42
N GLN A 38 -5.38 8.34 14.38
CA GLN A 38 -4.59 9.58 14.25
C GLN A 38 -3.41 9.47 13.27
N LEU A 39 -2.98 8.25 12.94
CA LEU A 39 -1.87 7.95 12.03
C LEU A 39 -2.36 7.51 10.64
N ARG A 40 -3.68 7.49 10.42
CA ARG A 40 -4.28 7.14 9.13
C ARG A 40 -4.51 8.41 8.33
N ASN A 41 -4.09 8.39 7.07
CA ASN A 41 -4.36 9.44 6.10
C ASN A 41 -4.96 8.82 4.83
N GLU A 42 -5.31 9.66 3.87
CA GLU A 42 -5.99 9.23 2.64
C GLU A 42 -5.18 8.19 1.87
N ALA A 43 -3.87 8.43 1.71
CA ALA A 43 -2.96 7.52 1.03
C ALA A 43 -2.88 6.15 1.72
N TYR A 44 -2.75 6.14 3.05
CA TYR A 44 -2.73 4.91 3.83
C TYR A 44 -4.01 4.10 3.69
N GLU A 45 -5.18 4.74 3.75
CA GLU A 45 -6.47 4.05 3.62
C GLU A 45 -6.69 3.49 2.21
N ALA A 46 -6.29 4.25 1.18
CA ALA A 46 -6.31 3.81 -0.21
C ALA A 46 -5.38 2.61 -0.42
N GLY A 47 -4.14 2.70 0.08
CA GLY A 47 -3.16 1.62 0.06
C GLY A 47 -3.68 0.37 0.76
N ARG A 48 -4.29 0.51 1.95
CA ARG A 48 -4.90 -0.62 2.67
C ARG A 48 -5.99 -1.32 1.88
N THR A 49 -6.85 -0.55 1.22
CA THR A 49 -7.94 -1.11 0.41
C THR A 49 -7.36 -1.92 -0.75
N ALA A 50 -6.37 -1.37 -1.46
CA ALA A 50 -5.67 -2.05 -2.54
C ALA A 50 -4.90 -3.30 -2.06
N GLY A 51 -4.25 -3.21 -0.89
CA GLY A 51 -3.52 -4.31 -0.27
C GLY A 51 -4.41 -5.46 0.19
N LYS A 52 -5.62 -5.18 0.71
CA LYS A 52 -6.63 -6.23 1.02
C LYS A 52 -7.09 -6.96 -0.24
N ALA A 53 -7.14 -6.25 -1.37
CA ALA A 53 -7.52 -6.80 -2.67
C ALA A 53 -6.33 -7.38 -3.48
N ASN A 54 -5.10 -7.25 -2.98
CA ASN A 54 -3.86 -7.62 -3.68
C ASN A 54 -3.75 -7.00 -5.09
N THR A 55 -4.23 -5.77 -5.27
CA THR A 55 -4.20 -5.05 -6.55
C THR A 55 -3.26 -3.85 -6.51
N LEU A 56 -2.80 -3.43 -7.69
CA LEU A 56 -2.05 -2.20 -7.94
C LEU A 56 -2.80 -1.27 -8.91
N ASP A 57 -4.11 -1.46 -9.03
CA ASP A 57 -4.95 -0.56 -9.81
C ASP A 57 -4.92 0.85 -9.19
N ASN A 58 -4.80 1.86 -10.05
CA ASN A 58 -4.83 3.28 -9.65
C ASN A 58 -3.70 3.70 -8.68
N ILE A 59 -2.58 2.95 -8.60
CA ILE A 59 -1.40 3.40 -7.83
C ILE A 59 -0.85 4.73 -8.35
N GLU A 60 -1.10 5.04 -9.63
CA GLU A 60 -0.63 6.24 -10.32
C GLU A 60 -1.26 7.53 -9.77
N ASP A 61 -2.41 7.43 -9.09
CA ASP A 61 -3.05 8.56 -8.40
C ASP A 61 -2.28 8.97 -7.13
N TRP A 62 -1.34 8.14 -6.68
CA TRP A 62 -0.60 8.28 -5.42
C TRP A 62 0.91 8.51 -5.61
N VAL A 63 1.34 8.94 -6.80
CA VAL A 63 2.72 9.37 -7.02
C VAL A 63 3.01 10.65 -6.22
N ASP A 64 4.19 10.73 -5.60
CA ASP A 64 4.69 11.94 -4.89
C ASP A 64 5.05 13.10 -5.84
#